data_AF-A0A3A1WG43-F1
#
_entry.id   AF-A0A3A1WG43-F1
#
_cell.length_a   1.000
_cell.length_b   1.000
_cell.length_c   1.000
_cell.angle_alpha   90.00
_cell.angle_beta   90.00
_cell.angle_gamma   90.00
#
_symmetry.space_group_name_H-M   'P 1'
#
loop_
_entity.id
_entity.type
_entity.pdbx_description
1 polymer ?
#
loop_
_entity_poly.entity_id
_entity_poly.type
_entity_poly.pdbx_seq_one_letter_code
_entity_poly.pdbx_strand_id
1 'polypeptide(L)'
;MEGATLSIGPGGLVMFVQFSDPTSVEVADLRRGKLDIGILTVGGTGILLTRFGAAMDTPRFPPQDAIVLECPFHIGLLPPDQRHLPTREGGLSLALTIIVQDQYGTQRGGRHLGLAIPTAEAIERIVARQAKEAARPGWTRASHDAEVDRFYERNPDIGRAADRLFAKAWARETVQ
;
A
#
# COMPACT_ATOMS: atom_id res chain seq x y z
N MET A 1 -16.22 -0.85 -7.24
CA MET A 1 -15.35 -0.12 -6.30
C MET A 1 -13.94 -0.29 -6.83
N GLU A 2 -13.26 0.83 -7.06
CA GLU A 2 -11.87 0.82 -7.50
C GLU A 2 -11.02 1.25 -6.33
N GLY A 3 -9.94 0.53 -6.07
CA GLY A 3 -9.05 0.86 -4.97
C GLY A 3 -8.24 -0.34 -4.51
N ALA A 4 -7.56 -0.16 -3.39
CA ALA A 4 -6.73 -1.19 -2.81
C ALA A 4 -6.88 -1.27 -1.30
N THR A 5 -6.70 -2.48 -0.78
CA THR A 5 -6.68 -2.74 0.66
C THR A 5 -5.41 -3.52 1.02
N LEU A 6 -4.83 -3.21 2.17
CA LEU A 6 -3.65 -3.91 2.68
C LEU A 6 -4.05 -4.87 3.80
N SER A 7 -3.78 -6.14 3.59
CA SER A 7 -3.82 -7.18 4.61
C SER A 7 -2.41 -7.41 5.14
N ILE A 8 -2.29 -7.55 6.45
CA ILE A 8 -1.05 -7.86 7.15
C ILE A 8 -1.24 -9.22 7.79
N GLY A 9 -0.38 -10.19 7.46
CA GLY A 9 -0.51 -11.54 7.99
C GLY A 9 0.81 -12.31 8.05
N PRO A 10 0.76 -13.60 8.44
CA PRO A 10 1.94 -14.45 8.61
C PRO A 10 2.83 -14.56 7.36
N GLY A 11 2.23 -14.45 6.17
CA GLY A 11 2.94 -14.49 4.88
C GLY A 11 3.50 -13.14 4.41
N GLY A 12 3.44 -12.10 5.24
CA GLY A 12 3.87 -10.74 4.90
C GLY A 12 2.69 -9.81 4.58
N LEU A 13 2.94 -8.87 3.67
CA LEU A 13 1.96 -7.88 3.25
C LEU A 13 1.23 -8.37 1.99
N VAL A 14 -0.09 -8.26 1.97
CA VAL A 14 -0.91 -8.58 0.80
C VAL A 14 -1.77 -7.36 0.46
N MET A 15 -1.52 -6.76 -0.69
CA MET A 15 -2.35 -5.69 -1.24
C MET A 15 -3.36 -6.29 -2.23
N PHE A 16 -4.64 -6.20 -1.90
CA PHE A 16 -5.72 -6.55 -2.82
C PHE A 16 -6.11 -5.31 -3.60
N VAL A 17 -5.93 -5.35 -4.91
CA VAL A 17 -6.32 -4.30 -5.84
C VAL A 17 -7.60 -4.74 -6.55
N GLN A 18 -8.64 -3.94 -6.44
CA GLN A 18 -9.93 -4.24 -7.03
C GLN A 18 -10.26 -3.24 -8.14
N PHE A 19 -10.59 -3.77 -9.32
CA PHE A 19 -11.13 -3.00 -10.44
C PHE A 19 -12.47 -3.57 -10.85
N SER A 20 -13.38 -2.71 -11.34
CA SER A 20 -14.69 -3.18 -11.77
C SER A 20 -14.58 -4.06 -13.03
N ASP A 21 -13.75 -3.65 -13.99
CA ASP A 21 -13.45 -4.38 -15.22
C ASP A 21 -11.99 -4.09 -15.65
N PRO A 22 -10.99 -4.78 -15.05
CA PRO A 22 -9.59 -4.51 -15.34
C PRO A 22 -9.22 -4.90 -16.77
N THR A 23 -8.70 -3.95 -17.54
CA THR A 23 -8.17 -4.18 -18.88
C THR A 23 -6.90 -5.01 -18.84
N SER A 24 -6.58 -5.69 -19.96
CA SER A 24 -5.33 -6.46 -20.05
C SER A 24 -4.07 -5.59 -19.91
N VAL A 25 -4.15 -4.29 -20.22
CA VAL A 25 -3.03 -3.34 -20.05
C VAL A 25 -2.83 -3.02 -18.58
N GLU A 26 -3.89 -2.67 -17.83
CA GLU A 26 -3.79 -2.41 -16.39
C GLU A 26 -3.27 -3.63 -15.63
N VAL A 27 -3.76 -4.83 -15.97
CA VAL A 27 -3.25 -6.08 -15.38
C VAL A 27 -1.77 -6.29 -15.72
N ALA A 28 -1.33 -5.95 -16.94
CA ALA A 28 0.08 -6.06 -17.31
C ALA A 28 0.97 -5.08 -16.53
N ASP A 29 0.51 -3.84 -16.33
CA ASP A 29 1.20 -2.79 -15.58
C ASP A 29 1.31 -3.16 -14.09
N LEU A 30 0.25 -3.68 -13.49
CA LEU A 30 0.29 -4.14 -12.09
C LEU A 30 1.23 -5.33 -11.89
N ARG A 31 1.34 -6.21 -12.90
CA ARG A 31 2.19 -7.41 -12.84
C ARG A 31 3.66 -7.12 -13.07
N ARG A 32 3.99 -6.25 -14.02
CA ARG A 32 5.35 -6.10 -14.57
C ARG A 32 5.82 -4.65 -14.71
N GLY A 33 4.93 -3.68 -14.47
CA GLY A 33 5.26 -2.27 -14.59
C GLY A 33 6.24 -1.83 -13.52
N LYS A 34 6.89 -0.69 -13.75
CA LYS A 34 7.72 -0.07 -12.72
C LYS A 34 6.84 0.22 -11.49
N LEU A 35 7.28 -0.20 -10.31
CA LEU A 35 6.54 0.07 -9.06
C LEU A 35 7.33 1.02 -8.17
N ASP A 36 6.75 2.18 -7.88
CA ASP A 36 7.21 3.06 -6.81
C ASP A 36 6.37 2.81 -5.55
N ILE A 37 7.04 2.61 -4.42
CA ILE A 37 6.40 2.42 -3.10
C ILE A 37 6.82 3.55 -2.17
N GLY A 38 5.83 4.11 -1.50
CA GLY A 38 6.01 5.15 -0.48
C GLY A 38 5.12 4.86 0.71
N ILE A 39 5.58 5.23 1.90
CA ILE A 39 4.77 5.13 3.11
C ILE A 39 4.82 6.43 3.89
N LEU A 40 3.66 6.84 4.39
CA LEU A 40 3.51 7.98 5.29
C LEU A 40 2.54 7.64 6.42
N THR A 41 2.41 8.56 7.37
CA THR A 41 1.48 8.40 8.49
C THR A 41 0.65 9.65 8.69
N VAL A 42 -0.65 9.48 8.94
CA VAL A 42 -1.57 10.54 9.35
C VAL A 42 -2.06 10.19 10.75
N GLY A 43 -1.49 10.85 11.76
CA GLY A 43 -1.68 10.44 13.15
C GLY A 43 -1.15 9.03 13.40
N GLY A 44 -2.01 8.13 13.89
CA GLY A 44 -1.69 6.71 14.10
C GLY A 44 -1.72 5.87 12.82
N THR A 45 -2.54 6.27 11.84
CA THR A 45 -2.78 5.53 10.60
C THR A 45 -1.61 5.59 9.63
N GLY A 46 -1.18 4.44 9.12
CA GLY A 46 -0.22 4.34 8.02
C GLY A 46 -0.94 4.41 6.69
N ILE A 47 -0.36 5.07 5.69
CA ILE A 47 -0.85 5.07 4.31
C ILE A 47 0.27 4.50 3.44
N LEU A 48 0.07 3.30 2.92
CA LEU A 48 0.92 2.74 1.87
C LEU A 48 0.45 3.32 0.55
N LEU A 49 1.35 3.99 -0.17
CA LEU A 49 1.08 4.55 -1.49
C LEU A 49 1.91 3.80 -2.52
N THR A 50 1.26 3.34 -3.57
CA THR A 50 1.89 2.64 -4.67
C THR A 50 1.60 3.38 -5.97
N ARG A 51 2.60 3.46 -6.84
CA ARG A 51 2.43 3.97 -8.20
C ARG A 51 3.01 2.96 -9.18
N PHE A 52 2.16 2.50 -10.09
CA PHE A 52 2.54 1.62 -11.18
C PHE A 52 2.76 2.46 -12.42
N GLY A 53 3.99 2.46 -12.92
CA GLY A 53 4.34 2.94 -14.24
C GLY A 53 4.05 1.87 -15.29
N ALA A 54 3.89 2.29 -16.54
CA ALA A 54 3.60 1.41 -17.65
C ALA A 54 4.66 0.29 -17.79
N ALA A 55 4.21 -0.95 -17.95
CA ALA A 55 5.03 -2.12 -18.31
C ALA A 55 5.37 -2.14 -19.80
N MET A 56 4.57 -1.45 -20.60
CA MET A 56 4.77 -1.30 -22.04
C MET A 56 5.24 0.14 -22.30
N ASP A 57 6.26 0.33 -23.13
CA ASP A 57 6.65 1.63 -23.71
C ASP A 57 5.58 2.14 -24.69
N THR A 58 4.30 2.01 -24.34
CA THR A 58 3.17 2.54 -25.09
C THR A 58 3.04 4.02 -24.75
N PRO A 59 3.25 4.94 -25.71
CA PRO A 59 3.17 6.39 -25.49
C PRO A 59 1.71 6.88 -25.34
N ARG A 60 0.77 6.02 -24.93
CA ARG A 60 -0.66 6.35 -24.88
C ARG A 60 -1.08 7.08 -23.62
N PHE A 61 -0.21 7.13 -22.64
CA PHE A 61 -0.55 7.57 -21.30
C PHE A 61 0.48 8.58 -20.84
N PRO A 62 0.21 9.90 -20.95
CA PRO A 62 1.00 10.90 -20.25
C PRO A 62 1.13 10.56 -18.75
N PRO A 63 2.14 11.09 -18.02
CA PRO A 63 2.43 10.73 -16.62
C PRO A 63 1.24 10.76 -15.65
N GLN A 64 0.16 11.46 -16.03
CA GLN A 64 -1.15 11.49 -15.38
C GLN A 64 -1.95 10.17 -15.40
N ASP A 65 -1.50 9.14 -16.11
CA ASP A 65 -2.21 7.87 -16.27
C ASP A 65 -1.55 6.70 -15.51
N ALA A 66 -0.56 6.99 -14.67
CA ALA A 66 -0.02 6.00 -13.76
C ALA A 66 -1.09 5.57 -12.75
N ILE A 67 -1.27 4.26 -12.58
CA ILE A 67 -2.19 3.73 -11.56
C ILE A 67 -1.57 4.04 -10.20
N VAL A 68 -2.21 4.93 -9.45
CA VAL A 68 -1.83 5.28 -8.09
C VAL A 68 -2.86 4.69 -7.14
N LEU A 69 -2.41 3.93 -6.16
CA LEU A 69 -3.26 3.29 -5.17
C LEU A 69 -2.74 3.57 -3.77
N GLU A 70 -3.65 4.00 -2.92
CA GLU A 70 -3.47 4.17 -1.49
C GLU A 70 -4.10 3.00 -0.72
N CYS A 71 -3.42 2.58 0.33
CA CYS A 71 -3.91 1.61 1.29
C CYS A 71 -3.69 2.17 2.69
N PRO A 72 -4.69 2.88 3.25
CA PRO A 72 -4.69 3.19 4.66
C PRO A 72 -4.74 1.89 5.48
N PHE A 73 -3.93 1.82 6.53
CA PHE A 73 -3.88 0.66 7.40
C PHE A 73 -3.57 1.03 8.85
N HIS A 74 -4.16 0.25 9.75
CA HIS A 74 -3.84 0.30 11.16
C HIS A 74 -3.98 -1.10 11.77
N ILE A 75 -2.94 -1.64 12.41
CA ILE A 75 -3.03 -3.02 12.95
C ILE A 75 -4.05 -3.16 14.08
N GLY A 76 -4.45 -2.06 14.71
CA GLY A 76 -5.53 -2.08 15.70
C GLY A 76 -6.88 -2.54 15.15
N LEU A 77 -7.07 -2.50 13.83
CA LEU A 77 -8.25 -3.05 13.14
C LEU A 77 -8.26 -4.59 13.15
N LEU A 78 -7.11 -5.22 13.41
CA LEU A 78 -6.98 -6.66 13.51
C LEU A 78 -7.32 -7.15 14.94
N PRO A 79 -7.73 -8.42 15.08
CA PRO A 79 -7.81 -9.11 16.37
C PRO A 79 -6.51 -8.97 17.17
N PRO A 80 -6.56 -8.85 18.52
CA PRO A 80 -5.37 -8.60 19.36
C PRO A 80 -4.19 -9.56 19.12
N ASP A 81 -4.47 -10.84 18.86
CA ASP A 81 -3.51 -11.90 18.58
C ASP A 81 -2.80 -11.73 17.22
N GLN A 82 -3.34 -10.91 16.32
CA GLN A 82 -2.83 -10.70 14.96
C GLN A 82 -2.17 -9.33 14.77
N ARG A 83 -2.00 -8.55 15.85
CA ARG A 83 -1.43 -7.18 15.81
C ARG A 83 0.09 -7.17 15.75
N HIS A 84 0.66 -7.92 14.82
CA HIS A 84 2.10 -8.03 14.63
C HIS A 84 2.46 -8.23 13.17
N LEU A 85 3.72 -7.93 12.82
CA LEU A 85 4.32 -8.39 11.56
C LEU A 85 5.06 -9.70 11.83
N PRO A 86 5.19 -10.57 10.80
CA PRO A 86 6.14 -11.66 10.85
C PRO A 86 7.56 -11.12 11.10
N THR A 87 8.27 -11.70 12.06
CA THR A 87 9.67 -11.33 12.32
C THR A 87 10.53 -11.73 11.12
N ARG A 88 11.34 -10.82 10.61
CA ARG A 88 12.32 -11.13 9.56
C ARG A 88 13.46 -11.95 10.15
N GLU A 89 13.61 -13.20 9.73
CA GLU A 89 14.78 -14.01 10.05
C GLU A 89 15.94 -13.66 9.10
N GLY A 90 17.17 -13.56 9.63
CA GLY A 90 18.39 -13.57 8.82
C GLY A 90 18.60 -12.44 7.82
N GLY A 91 17.98 -11.26 8.01
CA GLY A 91 18.14 -10.12 7.10
C GLY A 91 17.29 -10.18 5.82
N LEU A 92 16.33 -11.12 5.75
CA LEU A 92 15.35 -11.17 4.68
C LEU A 92 14.53 -9.86 4.63
N SER A 93 14.08 -9.47 3.44
CA SER A 93 13.16 -8.34 3.27
C SER A 93 11.72 -8.74 3.56
N LEU A 94 10.90 -7.77 3.98
CA LEU A 94 9.46 -7.95 4.05
C LEU A 94 8.91 -8.11 2.62
N ALA A 95 8.10 -9.13 2.37
CA ALA A 95 7.48 -9.33 1.07
C ALA A 95 6.14 -8.58 0.95
N LEU A 96 5.89 -8.01 -0.22
CA LEU A 96 4.60 -7.48 -0.65
C LEU A 96 4.07 -8.34 -1.79
N THR A 97 2.89 -8.92 -1.58
CA THR A 97 2.11 -9.60 -2.61
C THR A 97 0.99 -8.69 -3.05
N ILE A 98 0.86 -8.45 -4.34
CA ILE A 98 -0.21 -7.68 -4.94
C ILE A 98 -1.12 -8.67 -5.66
N ILE A 99 -2.41 -8.65 -5.37
CA ILE A 99 -3.43 -9.49 -6.00
C ILE A 99 -4.42 -8.58 -6.69
N VAL A 100 -4.57 -8.73 -8.01
CA VAL A 100 -5.51 -7.94 -8.81
C VAL A 100 -6.79 -8.76 -8.98
N GLN A 101 -7.91 -8.21 -8.55
CA GLN A 101 -9.23 -8.84 -8.61
C GLN A 101 -10.21 -7.99 -9.40
N ASP A 102 -11.18 -8.64 -10.03
CA ASP A 102 -12.35 -7.95 -10.58
C ASP A 102 -13.45 -7.73 -9.51
N GLN A 103 -14.56 -7.11 -9.92
CA GLN A 103 -15.72 -6.90 -9.04
C GLN A 103 -16.34 -8.19 -8.47
N TYR A 104 -16.08 -9.34 -9.08
CA TYR A 104 -16.56 -10.65 -8.61
C TYR A 104 -15.56 -11.37 -7.71
N GLY A 105 -14.41 -10.73 -7.41
CA GLY A 105 -13.33 -11.33 -6.63
C GLY A 105 -12.47 -12.32 -7.41
N THR A 106 -12.66 -12.43 -8.73
CA THR A 106 -11.84 -13.31 -9.58
C THR A 106 -10.46 -12.72 -9.71
N GLN A 107 -9.42 -13.50 -9.37
CA GLN A 107 -8.05 -13.05 -9.55
C GLN A 107 -7.70 -12.95 -11.04
N ARG A 108 -7.36 -11.75 -11.49
CA ARG A 108 -6.93 -11.44 -12.86
C ARG A 108 -5.41 -11.34 -13.00
N GLY A 109 -4.70 -11.09 -11.89
CA GLY A 109 -3.25 -11.00 -11.89
C GLY A 109 -2.66 -11.02 -10.48
N GLY A 110 -1.34 -11.06 -10.43
CA GLY A 110 -0.61 -10.87 -9.18
C GLY A 110 0.87 -10.59 -9.40
N ARG A 111 1.47 -9.93 -8.41
CA ARG A 111 2.90 -9.62 -8.36
C ARG A 111 3.41 -9.92 -6.96
N HIS A 112 4.55 -10.56 -6.85
CA HIS A 112 5.22 -10.79 -5.57
C HIS A 112 6.59 -10.15 -5.63
N LEU A 113 6.95 -9.37 -4.61
CA LEU A 113 8.23 -8.69 -4.53
C LEU A 113 8.71 -8.57 -3.08
N GLY A 114 10.02 -8.59 -2.90
CA GLY A 114 10.65 -8.17 -1.65
C GLY A 114 10.76 -6.65 -1.61
N LEU A 115 10.43 -6.04 -0.47
CA LEU A 115 10.62 -4.61 -0.24
C LEU A 115 12.09 -4.31 0.05
N ALA A 116 12.57 -3.14 -0.35
CA ALA A 116 13.88 -2.65 0.07
C ALA A 116 13.92 -2.54 1.60
N ILE A 117 15.11 -2.78 2.16
CA ILE A 117 15.33 -2.76 3.62
C ILE A 117 14.79 -1.46 4.26
N PRO A 118 15.05 -0.25 3.72
CA PRO A 118 14.51 0.98 4.31
C PRO A 118 12.98 1.05 4.32
N THR A 119 12.31 0.53 3.28
CA THR A 119 10.85 0.47 3.19
C THR A 119 10.29 -0.52 4.21
N ALA A 120 10.88 -1.72 4.28
CA ALA A 120 10.50 -2.75 5.24
C ALA A 120 10.62 -2.23 6.69
N GLU A 121 11.76 -1.62 7.03
CA GLU A 121 11.98 -1.04 8.35
C GLU A 121 11.00 0.11 8.67
N ALA A 122 10.63 0.93 7.68
CA ALA A 122 9.65 1.98 7.87
C ALA A 122 8.27 1.40 8.24
N ILE A 123 7.84 0.34 7.55
CA ILE A 123 6.59 -0.37 7.84
C ILE A 123 6.66 -1.02 9.23
N GLU A 124 7.76 -1.68 9.58
CA GLU A 124 7.98 -2.28 10.89
C GLU A 124 7.87 -1.26 12.02
N ARG A 125 8.50 -0.09 11.88
CA ARG A 125 8.41 1.01 12.85
C ARG A 125 6.98 1.52 13.01
N ILE A 126 6.24 1.65 11.92
CA ILE A 126 4.83 2.09 11.94
C ILE A 126 3.98 1.05 12.66
N VAL A 127 4.08 -0.22 12.28
CA VAL A 127 3.33 -1.31 12.92
C VAL A 127 3.66 -1.40 14.41
N ALA A 128 4.93 -1.37 14.80
CA ALA A 128 5.32 -1.41 16.22
C ALA A 128 4.72 -0.25 17.03
N ARG A 129 4.57 0.93 16.42
CA ARG A 129 3.89 2.08 17.05
C ARG A 129 2.38 1.85 17.16
N GLN A 130 1.75 1.39 16.08
CA GLN A 130 0.31 1.11 16.05
C GLN A 130 -0.08 0.01 17.04
N ALA A 131 0.79 -1.00 17.27
CA ALA A 131 0.57 -2.03 18.28
C ALA A 131 0.45 -1.44 19.69
N LYS A 132 1.36 -0.53 20.03
CA LYS A 132 1.37 0.18 21.32
C LYS A 132 0.17 1.11 21.46
N GLU A 133 -0.24 1.74 20.36
CA GLU A 133 -1.40 2.63 20.32
C GLU A 133 -2.73 1.88 20.48
N ALA A 134 -2.91 0.77 19.74
CA ALA A 134 -4.10 -0.07 19.78
C ALA A 134 -4.29 -0.80 21.13
N ALA A 135 -3.25 -0.88 21.96
CA ALA A 135 -3.33 -1.37 23.33
C ALA A 135 -3.82 -0.31 24.33
N ARG A 136 -3.90 0.97 23.92
CA ARG A 136 -4.37 2.06 24.78
C ARG A 136 -5.88 2.25 24.65
N PRO A 137 -6.59 2.63 25.74
CA PRO A 137 -8.04 2.86 25.71
C PRO A 137 -8.52 3.98 24.76
N GLY A 138 -7.61 4.85 24.29
CA GLY A 138 -7.97 6.02 23.48
C GLY A 138 -8.01 5.77 21.97
N TRP A 139 -7.54 4.62 21.48
CA TRP A 139 -7.62 4.31 20.06
C TRP A 139 -8.96 3.67 19.72
N THR A 140 -9.60 4.12 18.63
CA THR A 140 -10.86 3.58 18.14
C THR A 140 -10.85 3.48 16.62
N ARG A 141 -11.74 2.66 16.06
CA ARG A 141 -11.96 2.62 14.60
C ARG A 141 -12.37 3.99 14.06
N ALA A 142 -13.21 4.74 14.79
CA ALA A 142 -13.59 6.10 14.41
C ALA A 142 -12.39 7.06 14.32
N SER A 143 -11.38 6.88 15.18
CA SER A 143 -10.13 7.66 15.11
C SER A 143 -9.37 7.36 13.82
N HIS A 144 -9.30 6.09 13.40
CA HIS A 144 -8.71 5.68 12.13
C HIS A 144 -9.48 6.27 10.95
N ASP A 145 -10.80 6.11 10.91
CA ASP A 145 -11.65 6.62 9.82
C ASP A 145 -11.49 8.15 9.68
N ALA A 146 -11.45 8.90 10.79
CA ALA A 146 -11.21 10.35 10.77
C ALA A 146 -9.78 10.74 10.33
N GLU A 147 -8.78 9.88 10.50
CA GLU A 147 -7.43 10.10 9.95
C GLU A 147 -7.38 9.84 8.45
N VAL A 148 -8.12 8.84 7.98
CA VAL A 148 -8.30 8.52 6.56
C VAL A 148 -9.02 9.67 5.84
N ASP A 149 -10.10 10.20 6.41
CA ASP A 149 -10.81 11.34 5.84
C ASP A 149 -9.90 12.57 5.74
N ARG A 150 -9.14 12.87 6.81
CA ARG A 150 -8.14 13.96 6.81
C ARG A 150 -7.04 13.76 5.77
N PHE A 151 -6.68 12.51 5.46
CA PHE A 151 -5.73 12.22 4.39
C PHE A 151 -6.32 12.62 3.03
N TYR A 152 -7.56 12.22 2.72
CA TYR A 152 -8.22 12.52 1.46
C TYR A 152 -8.57 14.01 1.32
N GLU A 153 -8.99 14.68 2.39
CA GLU A 153 -9.23 16.13 2.40
C GLU A 153 -7.97 16.92 2.02
N ARG A 154 -6.80 16.49 2.49
CA ARG A 154 -5.50 17.12 2.18
C ARG A 154 -4.97 16.74 0.81
N ASN A 155 -5.45 15.63 0.25
CA ASN A 155 -4.96 15.04 -1.00
C ASN A 155 -6.14 14.68 -1.91
N PRO A 156 -6.93 15.66 -2.37
CA PRO A 156 -8.07 15.41 -3.24
C PRO A 156 -7.65 14.87 -4.62
N ASP A 157 -6.39 15.08 -5.00
CA ASP A 157 -5.74 14.50 -6.17
C ASP A 157 -4.59 13.61 -5.66
N ILE A 158 -4.84 12.29 -5.65
CA ILE A 158 -3.88 11.31 -5.16
C ILE A 158 -2.65 11.20 -6.05
N GLY A 159 -2.79 11.44 -7.36
CA GLY A 159 -1.67 11.45 -8.30
C GLY A 159 -0.68 12.56 -7.97
N ARG A 160 -1.18 13.79 -7.74
CA ARG A 160 -0.33 14.90 -7.27
C ARG A 160 0.24 14.66 -5.88
N ALA A 161 -0.49 13.98 -5.00
CA ALA A 161 0.02 13.60 -3.68
C ALA A 161 1.18 12.62 -3.81
N ALA A 162 1.05 11.61 -4.67
CA ALA A 162 2.11 10.68 -5.05
C ALA A 162 3.33 11.43 -5.58
N ASP A 163 3.19 12.40 -6.47
CA ASP A 163 4.34 13.16 -6.97
C ASP A 163 5.09 13.91 -5.87
N ARG A 164 4.34 14.58 -4.97
CA ARG A 164 4.95 15.26 -3.81
C ARG A 164 5.62 14.27 -2.85
N LEU A 165 4.99 13.12 -2.64
CA LEU A 165 5.48 12.09 -1.74
C LEU A 165 6.70 11.39 -2.31
N PHE A 166 6.69 10.93 -3.56
CA PHE A 166 7.86 10.32 -4.19
C PHE A 166 9.02 11.30 -4.42
N ALA A 167 8.76 12.62 -4.39
CA ALA A 167 9.80 13.63 -4.32
C ALA A 167 10.40 13.82 -2.91
N LYS A 168 9.69 13.41 -1.84
CA LYS A 168 10.02 13.68 -0.43
C LYS A 168 10.10 12.43 0.46
N ALA A 169 9.87 11.23 -0.09
CA ALA A 169 9.51 10.05 0.67
C ALA A 169 10.63 9.64 1.63
N TRP A 170 10.22 9.26 2.85
CA TRP A 170 11.09 8.77 3.92
C TRP A 170 11.81 7.47 3.54
N ALA A 171 11.18 6.66 2.69
CA ALA A 171 11.77 5.55 1.97
C ALA A 171 11.11 5.48 0.59
N ARG A 172 11.91 5.57 -0.48
CA ARG A 172 11.47 5.37 -1.86
C ARG A 172 12.24 4.19 -2.41
N GLU A 173 11.53 3.29 -3.05
CA GLU A 173 12.14 2.30 -3.92
C GLU A 173 11.40 2.24 -5.25
N THR A 174 12.17 1.97 -6.29
CA THR A 174 11.66 1.68 -7.63
C THR A 174 12.01 0.21 -7.90
N VAL A 175 10.99 -0.62 -8.12
CA VAL A 175 11.15 -2.02 -8.50
C VAL A 175 10.80 -2.17 -9.97
N GLN A 176 11.75 -2.70 -10.76
CA GLN A 176 11.53 -3.11 -12.15
C GLN A 176 11.03 -4.55 -12.16
#